data_AF-A0A5K1E6Q3-F1
#
_entry.id   AF-A0A5K1E6Q3-F1
#
_cell.length_a   1.000
_cell.length_b   1.000
_cell.length_c   1.000
_cell.angle_alpha   90.00
_cell.angle_beta   90.00
_cell.angle_gamma   90.00
#
_symmetry.space_group_name_H-M   'P 1'
#
loop_
_entity.id
_entity.type
_entity.pdbx_description
1 polymer ?
#
loop_
_entity_poly.entity_id
_entity_poly.type
_entity_poly.pdbx_seq_one_letter_code
_entity_poly.pdbx_strand_id
1 'polypeptide(L)' 'VKGEVTYNGHKMKEFVPQKTSAYISQHDVHIGEMTVKETFDFSARCQGVGSRY' A
#
# COMPACT_ATOMS: atom_id res chain seq x y z
N VAL A 1 17.75 23.18 -9.66
CA VAL A 1 16.97 22.41 -10.66
C VAL A 1 15.63 22.04 -10.03
N LYS A 2 14.50 22.16 -10.74
CA LYS A 2 13.18 21.68 -10.31
C LYS A 2 12.71 20.60 -11.28
N GLY A 3 11.99 19.59 -10.78
CA GLY A 3 11.41 18.51 -11.59
C GLY A 3 10.05 18.09 -11.03
N GLU A 4 9.23 17.44 -11.86
CA GLU A 4 7.92 16.90 -11.49
C GLU A 4 7.96 15.37 -11.57
N VAL A 5 7.35 14.70 -10.59
CA VAL A 5 7.25 13.24 -10.54
C VAL A 5 5.81 12.84 -10.82
N THR A 6 5.65 11.89 -11.74
CA THR A 6 4.35 11.32 -12.10
C THR A 6 4.33 9.81 -11.86
N TYR A 7 3.14 9.25 -11.70
CA TYR A 7 2.90 7.81 -11.60
C TYR A 7 2.10 7.39 -12.83
N ASN A 8 2.70 6.59 -13.72
CA ASN A 8 2.07 6.21 -15.00
C ASN A 8 1.54 7.42 -15.79
N GLY A 9 2.25 8.56 -15.77
CA GLY A 9 1.83 9.80 -16.44
C GLY A 9 0.85 10.67 -15.64
N HIS A 10 0.36 10.21 -14.49
CA HIS A 10 -0.56 10.95 -13.63
C HIS A 10 0.16 11.72 -12.52
N LYS A 11 -0.34 12.92 -12.20
CA LYS A 11 0.12 13.68 -11.04
C LYS A 11 -0.39 13.03 -9.76
N MET A 12 0.37 13.11 -8.67
CA MET A 12 0.01 12.48 -7.38
C MET A 12 -1.32 12.96 -6.79
N LYS A 13 -1.85 14.10 -7.26
CA LYS A 13 -3.15 14.64 -6.88
C LYS A 13 -4.35 14.05 -7.65
N GLU A 14 -4.09 13.24 -8.68
CA GLU A 14 -5.13 12.69 -9.57
C GLU A 14 -5.66 11.32 -9.09
N PHE A 15 -5.01 10.72 -8.10
CA PHE A 15 -5.41 9.44 -7.50
C PHE A 15 -4.99 9.39 -6.03
N VAL A 16 -5.20 8.25 -5.36
CA VAL A 16 -4.78 8.02 -3.97
C VAL A 16 -3.59 7.05 -3.96
N PRO A 17 -2.33 7.54 -3.90
CA PRO A 17 -1.15 6.68 -4.00
C PRO A 17 -1.11 5.54 -3.00
N GLN A 18 -1.63 5.75 -1.79
CA GLN A 18 -1.68 4.75 -0.71
C GLN A 18 -2.60 3.57 -1.03
N LYS A 19 -3.52 3.72 -1.99
CA LYS A 19 -4.40 2.63 -2.46
C LYS A 19 -3.86 1.93 -3.71
N THR A 20 -2.78 2.44 -4.31
CA THR A 20 -2.23 1.94 -5.58
C THR A 20 -0.79 1.44 -5.43
N SER A 21 -0.08 1.90 -4.41
CA SER A 21 1.31 1.57 -4.11
C SER A 21 1.52 1.43 -2.62
N ALA A 22 2.47 0.59 -2.22
CA ALA A 22 2.85 0.39 -0.83
C ALA A 22 4.30 0.79 -0.62
N TYR A 23 4.57 1.50 0.48
CA TYR A 23 5.92 1.77 0.95
C TYR A 23 6.34 0.69 1.95
N ILE A 24 7.48 0.05 1.70
CA ILE A 24 8.06 -0.95 2.61
C ILE A 24 9.18 -0.28 3.39
N SER A 25 8.90 -0.04 4.68
CA SER A 25 9.89 0.50 5.60
C SER A 25 11.00 -0.51 5.86
N GLN A 26 12.19 -0.02 6.21
CA GLN A 26 13.24 -0.86 6.78
C GLN A 26 12.84 -1.45 8.13
N HIS A 27 11.91 -0.82 8.84
CA HIS A 27 11.42 -1.30 10.13
C HIS A 27 10.23 -2.23 9.92
N ASP A 28 10.37 -3.43 10.44
CA ASP A 28 9.30 -4.42 10.46
C ASP A 28 8.21 -4.03 11.45
N VAL A 29 6.95 -4.18 11.02
CA VAL A 29 5.75 -3.92 11.84
C VAL A 29 4.93 -5.20 12.06
N HIS A 30 5.61 -6.35 12.05
CA HIS A 30 4.98 -7.66 12.22
C HIS A 30 4.57 -7.90 13.68
N ILE A 31 3.42 -8.56 13.87
CA ILE A 31 2.97 -9.06 15.17
C ILE A 31 3.52 -10.49 15.31
N GLY A 32 4.49 -10.69 16.19
CA GLY A 32 5.25 -11.95 16.30
C GLY A 32 4.41 -13.16 16.73
N GLU A 33 3.26 -12.91 17.34
CA GLU A 33 2.31 -13.93 17.79
C GLU A 33 1.40 -14.45 16.65
N MET A 34 1.33 -13.74 15.52
CA MET A 34 0.46 -14.12 14.40
C MET A 34 1.18 -15.07 13.44
N THR A 35 0.45 -16.06 12.93
CA THR A 35 0.92 -16.85 11.79
C THR A 35 0.97 -16.01 10.53
N VAL A 36 1.72 -16.49 9.53
CA VAL A 36 1.79 -15.86 8.19
C VAL A 36 0.38 -15.71 7.59
N LYS A 37 -0.45 -16.76 7.68
CA LYS A 37 -1.82 -16.73 7.15
C LYS A 37 -2.67 -15.67 7.84
N GLU A 38 -2.64 -15.60 9.16
CA GLU A 38 -3.40 -14.61 9.92
C GLU A 38 -2.94 -13.18 9.61
N THR A 39 -1.64 -12.98 9.41
CA THR A 39 -1.06 -11.68 9.04
C THR A 39 -1.60 -11.21 7.68
N PHE A 40 -1.67 -12.11 6.69
CA PHE A 40 -2.25 -11.80 5.39
C PHE A 40 -3.76 -11.55 5.47
N ASP A 41 -4.50 -12.38 6.20
CA ASP A 41 -5.95 -12.22 6.37
C ASP A 41 -6.30 -10.90 7.07
N PHE A 42 -5.53 -10.51 8.09
CA PHE A 42 -5.66 -9.22 8.77
C PHE A 42 -5.37 -8.06 7.82
N SER A 43 -4.25 -8.12 7.10
CA SER A 43 -3.85 -7.08 6.14
C SER A 43 -4.92 -6.88 5.06
N ALA A 44 -5.48 -7.96 4.50
CA ALA A 44 -6.54 -7.90 3.50
C ALA A 44 -7.81 -7.21 4.03
N ARG A 45 -8.19 -7.45 5.29
CA ARG A 45 -9.34 -6.78 5.92
C ARG A 45 -9.08 -5.28 6.12
N CYS A 46 -7.87 -4.89 6.50
CA CYS A 46 -7.49 -3.49 6.68
C CYS A 46 -7.40 -2.72 5.37
N GLN A 47 -6.89 -3.34 4.30
CA GLN A 47 -6.77 -2.72 2.98
C GLN A 47 -8.10 -2.71 2.20
N GLY A 48 -9.06 -3.54 2.62
CA GLY A 48 -10.34 -3.72 1.96
C GLY A 48 -10.27 -4.65 0.74
N VAL A 49 -11.42 -4.91 0.12
CA VAL A 49 -11.58 -5.90 -0.97
C VAL A 49 -11.06 -5.44 -2.34
N GLY A 50 -10.30 -4.34 -2.41
CA GLY A 50 -9.91 -3.70 -3.66
C GLY A 50 -11.11 -3.19 -4.48
N SER A 51 -10.84 -2.51 -5.59
CA SER A 51 -11.87 -2.22 -6.60
C SER A 51 -12.28 -3.53 -7.26
N ARG A 52 -13.49 -4.04 -6.99
CA ARG A 52 -14.10 -5.08 -7.84
C ARG A 52 -14.47 -4.41 -9.16
N TYR A 53 -13.62 -4.54 -10.17
CA TYR A 53 -14.01 -4.30 -11.57
C TYR A 53 -14.79 -5.51 -12.09
#